data_AF-A0A0G0MC11-F1
#
_entry.id   AF-A0A0G0MC11-F1
#
_cell.length_a   1.000
_cell.length_b   1.000
_cell.length_c   1.000
_cell.angle_alpha   90.00
_cell.angle_beta   90.00
_cell.angle_gamma   90.00
#
_symmetry.space_group_name_H-M   'P 1'
#
loop_
_entity.id
_entity.type
_entity.pdbx_description
1 polymer ?
#
loop_
_entity_poly.entity_id
_entity_poly.type
_entity_poly.pdbx_seq_one_letter_code
_entity_poly.pdbx_strand_id
1 'polypeptide(L)'
;MDEKFLKSKEYYNNLYDKFTVEECRRMEKNISEVDFAKYKDKELLKDEEVGFRKYLNDVSLYFIKGERYSKKAEKIIKWMDKDKERDEKLVNAVEPENVRCVCGSRMELTMRNLMTGLDVDRVLFLFRCPNCRKGRGIYDDGEEHVSSNEKCKKCGGKNEVTDTRKGDIITMRMKCLVCGNEGNDTLDIGIKKTEELVDENFEKDKERFCISDKEGYEYLDYRRNMDELGKIIEKEKEKESQKEVYDQLKNLKRLTIVDLENTLAKQLEKNEYIKLELLNPEIGKDMIVPFTARDAKSDRVEYDSKHGLRKLIDKILFDTNWRLMSEGIYYRMGFLSGKLKAIENEDDLVLLIKTGKKGANLIKENK
;
A
#
# COMPACT_ATOMS: atom_id res chain seq x y z
N MET A 1 3.18 -39.92 15.60
CA MET A 1 4.12 -39.65 14.50
C MET A 1 3.99 -38.16 14.31
N ASP A 2 4.95 -37.39 14.82
CA ASP A 2 4.82 -35.93 14.82
C ASP A 2 4.83 -35.46 13.37
N GLU A 3 3.72 -34.87 12.95
CA GLU A 3 3.54 -34.39 11.59
C GLU A 3 4.48 -33.21 11.35
N LYS A 4 5.43 -33.38 10.43
CA LYS A 4 6.36 -32.31 10.04
C LYS A 4 5.78 -31.52 8.88
N PHE A 5 5.49 -30.24 9.12
CA PHE A 5 4.95 -29.30 8.15
C PHE A 5 6.02 -28.85 7.17
N LEU A 6 7.22 -28.47 7.65
CA LEU A 6 8.27 -27.96 6.78
C LEU A 6 8.75 -29.05 5.79
N LYS A 7 8.60 -28.75 4.50
CA LYS A 7 9.05 -29.62 3.40
C LYS A 7 10.38 -29.16 2.80
N SER A 8 10.88 -29.89 1.80
CA SER A 8 12.07 -29.49 1.06
C SER A 8 11.82 -28.21 0.25
N LYS A 9 12.88 -27.44 -0.03
CA LYS A 9 12.79 -26.26 -0.90
C LYS A 9 12.23 -26.63 -2.30
N GLU A 10 12.54 -27.82 -2.79
CA GLU A 10 12.05 -28.32 -4.08
C GLU A 10 10.52 -28.49 -4.09
N TYR A 11 9.93 -29.01 -3.01
CA TYR A 11 8.48 -29.10 -2.87
C TYR A 11 7.80 -27.75 -3.06
N TYR A 12 8.29 -26.69 -2.40
CA TYR A 12 7.72 -25.35 -2.52
C TYR A 12 7.95 -24.73 -3.90
N ASN A 13 9.08 -25.02 -4.55
CA ASN A 13 9.31 -24.60 -5.93
C ASN A 13 8.29 -25.23 -6.88
N ASN A 14 8.12 -26.55 -6.81
CA ASN A 14 7.15 -27.27 -7.64
C ASN A 14 5.72 -26.82 -7.38
N LEU A 15 5.36 -26.56 -6.12
CA LEU A 15 4.06 -25.99 -5.76
C LEU A 15 3.86 -24.58 -6.34
N TYR A 16 4.88 -23.72 -6.26
CA TYR A 16 4.81 -22.38 -6.83
C TYR A 16 4.66 -22.42 -8.35
N ASP A 17 5.43 -23.29 -9.02
CA ASP A 17 5.38 -23.49 -10.46
C ASP A 17 4.02 -24.04 -10.90
N LYS A 18 3.43 -24.95 -10.11
CA LYS A 18 2.07 -25.43 -10.34
C LYS A 18 1.05 -24.30 -10.39
N PHE A 19 1.07 -23.41 -9.40
CA PHE A 19 0.19 -22.25 -9.40
C PHE A 19 0.48 -21.27 -10.55
N THR A 20 1.74 -21.13 -10.95
CA THR A 20 2.11 -20.29 -12.11
C THR A 20 1.51 -20.87 -13.40
N VAL A 21 1.59 -22.18 -13.60
CA VAL A 21 1.01 -22.88 -14.75
C VAL A 21 -0.51 -22.74 -14.77
N GLU A 22 -1.17 -22.98 -13.63
CA GLU A 22 -2.62 -22.83 -13.50
C GLU A 22 -3.09 -21.41 -13.81
N GLU A 23 -2.36 -20.40 -13.32
CA GLU A 23 -2.67 -18.98 -13.54
C GLU A 23 -2.53 -18.58 -15.02
N CYS A 24 -1.45 -19.02 -15.68
CA CYS A 24 -1.22 -18.78 -17.10
C CYS A 24 -2.28 -19.47 -17.98
N ARG A 25 -2.60 -20.75 -17.71
CA ARG A 25 -3.67 -21.47 -18.43
C ARG A 25 -5.03 -20.81 -18.27
N ARG A 26 -5.34 -20.35 -17.05
CA ARG A 26 -6.57 -19.60 -16.79
C ARG A 26 -6.60 -18.31 -17.60
N MET A 27 -5.48 -17.60 -17.73
CA MET A 27 -5.42 -16.39 -18.55
C MET A 27 -5.67 -16.67 -20.03
N GLU A 28 -5.04 -17.71 -20.58
CA GLU A 28 -5.26 -18.12 -21.98
C GLU A 28 -6.71 -18.50 -22.25
N LYS A 29 -7.31 -19.25 -21.32
CA LYS A 29 -8.73 -19.60 -21.37
C LYS A 29 -9.62 -18.35 -21.31
N ASN A 30 -9.34 -17.42 -20.41
CA ASN A 30 -10.12 -16.19 -20.30
C ASN A 30 -10.07 -15.40 -21.61
N ILE A 31 -8.89 -15.23 -22.22
CA ILE A 31 -8.73 -14.50 -23.49
C ILE A 31 -9.39 -15.24 -24.65
N SER A 32 -9.35 -16.56 -24.69
CA SER A 32 -10.04 -17.33 -25.75
C SER A 32 -11.56 -17.24 -25.63
N GLU A 33 -12.08 -17.05 -24.42
CA GLU A 33 -13.52 -16.92 -24.14
C GLU A 33 -14.05 -15.47 -24.25
N VAL A 34 -13.19 -14.45 -24.38
CA VAL A 34 -13.64 -13.06 -24.57
C VAL A 34 -14.46 -12.95 -25.85
N ASP A 35 -15.64 -12.32 -25.78
CA ASP A 35 -16.44 -11.97 -26.95
C ASP A 35 -16.13 -10.53 -27.39
N PHE A 36 -15.32 -10.37 -28.43
CA PHE A 36 -14.91 -9.07 -28.95
C PHE A 36 -16.00 -8.34 -29.74
N ALA A 37 -17.07 -9.03 -30.15
CA ALA A 37 -18.19 -8.39 -30.84
C ALA A 37 -18.92 -7.37 -29.95
N LYS A 38 -18.80 -7.51 -28.62
CA LYS A 38 -19.39 -6.58 -27.64
C LYS A 38 -18.68 -5.23 -27.51
N TYR A 39 -17.46 -5.10 -28.05
CA TYR A 39 -16.60 -3.93 -27.83
C TYR A 39 -16.28 -3.16 -29.12
N LYS A 40 -16.86 -3.55 -30.26
CA LYS A 40 -16.65 -2.87 -31.54
C LYS A 40 -17.97 -2.63 -32.29
N ASP A 41 -18.10 -1.41 -32.80
CA ASP A 41 -19.18 -1.00 -33.73
C ASP A 41 -19.01 -1.59 -35.15
N LYS A 42 -17.92 -2.33 -35.42
CA LYS A 42 -17.63 -3.00 -36.70
C LYS A 42 -17.14 -4.42 -36.46
N GLU A 43 -17.71 -5.38 -37.21
CA GLU A 43 -17.21 -6.77 -37.25
C GLU A 43 -15.74 -6.77 -37.72
N LEU A 44 -14.87 -7.40 -36.93
CA LEU A 44 -13.51 -7.73 -37.32
C LEU A 44 -13.54 -8.87 -38.35
N LEU A 45 -12.60 -8.87 -39.29
CA LEU A 45 -12.31 -10.07 -40.07
C LEU A 45 -11.75 -11.15 -39.12
N LYS A 46 -12.12 -12.42 -39.34
CA LYS A 46 -11.72 -13.54 -38.46
C LYS A 46 -10.21 -13.62 -38.24
N ASP A 47 -9.40 -13.35 -39.27
CA ASP A 47 -7.94 -13.39 -39.17
C ASP A 47 -7.37 -12.27 -38.29
N GLU A 48 -7.98 -11.09 -38.30
CA GLU A 48 -7.58 -9.97 -37.45
C GLU A 48 -7.92 -10.24 -35.97
N GLU A 49 -9.04 -10.91 -35.71
CA GLU A 49 -9.44 -11.32 -34.36
C GLU A 49 -8.47 -12.34 -33.75
N VAL A 50 -8.06 -13.35 -34.54
CA VAL A 50 -7.06 -14.34 -34.12
C VAL A 50 -5.72 -13.67 -33.80
N GLY A 51 -5.28 -12.74 -34.66
CA GLY A 51 -4.05 -11.98 -34.43
C GLY A 51 -4.10 -11.13 -33.16
N PHE A 52 -5.23 -10.45 -32.90
CA PHE A 52 -5.42 -9.63 -31.71
C PHE A 52 -5.48 -10.46 -30.42
N ARG A 53 -6.19 -11.59 -30.43
CA ARG A 53 -6.21 -12.54 -29.30
C ARG A 53 -4.82 -13.04 -28.96
N LYS A 54 -4.05 -13.41 -29.97
CA LYS A 54 -2.66 -13.86 -29.79
C LYS A 54 -1.81 -12.75 -29.16
N TYR A 55 -1.88 -11.53 -29.68
CA TYR A 55 -1.17 -10.39 -29.12
C TYR A 55 -1.54 -10.12 -27.65
N LEU A 56 -2.84 -10.10 -27.32
CA LEU A 56 -3.30 -9.92 -25.94
C LEU A 56 -2.82 -11.04 -25.02
N ASN A 57 -2.82 -12.29 -25.49
CA ASN A 57 -2.26 -13.42 -24.76
C ASN A 57 -0.77 -13.23 -24.51
N ASP A 58 0.01 -12.95 -25.55
CA ASP A 58 1.46 -12.81 -25.46
C ASP A 58 1.84 -11.67 -24.48
N VAL A 59 1.18 -10.52 -24.57
CA VAL A 59 1.40 -9.38 -23.66
C VAL A 59 1.00 -9.74 -22.24
N SER A 60 -0.20 -10.30 -22.03
CA SER A 60 -0.68 -10.64 -20.68
C SER A 60 0.19 -11.69 -20.01
N LEU A 61 0.59 -12.71 -20.77
CA LEU A 61 1.48 -13.76 -20.31
C LEU A 61 2.88 -13.21 -20.00
N TYR A 62 3.41 -12.26 -20.77
CA TYR A 62 4.69 -11.60 -20.46
C TYR A 62 4.67 -10.98 -19.05
N PHE A 63 3.62 -10.20 -18.74
CA PHE A 63 3.45 -9.59 -17.42
C PHE A 63 3.22 -10.60 -16.30
N ILE A 64 2.32 -11.58 -16.50
CA ILE A 64 2.03 -12.60 -15.48
C ILE A 64 3.30 -13.38 -15.15
N LYS A 65 4.01 -13.90 -16.16
CA LYS A 65 5.25 -14.67 -15.95
C LYS A 65 6.31 -13.83 -15.23
N GLY A 66 6.51 -12.59 -15.66
CA GLY A 66 7.46 -11.67 -15.05
C GLY A 66 7.15 -11.36 -13.58
N GLU A 67 5.88 -11.07 -13.27
CA GLU A 67 5.44 -10.85 -11.90
C GLU A 67 5.60 -12.09 -11.03
N ARG A 68 5.24 -13.27 -11.57
CA ARG A 68 5.41 -14.56 -10.89
C ARG A 68 6.87 -14.84 -10.59
N TYR A 69 7.78 -14.57 -11.52
CA TYR A 69 9.22 -14.69 -11.30
C TYR A 69 9.67 -13.75 -10.16
N SER A 70 9.31 -12.47 -10.23
CA SER A 70 9.73 -11.45 -9.25
C SER A 70 9.34 -11.79 -7.80
N LYS A 71 8.22 -12.50 -7.61
CA LYS A 71 7.66 -12.85 -6.29
C LYS A 71 8.03 -14.26 -5.82
N LYS A 72 8.63 -15.10 -6.69
CA LYS A 72 8.85 -16.53 -6.42
C LYS A 72 9.69 -16.77 -5.16
N ALA A 73 10.86 -16.14 -5.09
CA ALA A 73 11.79 -16.32 -3.97
C ALA A 73 11.16 -15.90 -2.64
N GLU A 74 10.56 -14.71 -2.59
CA GLU A 74 9.90 -14.18 -1.39
C GLU A 74 8.74 -15.07 -0.94
N LYS A 75 7.90 -15.53 -1.88
CA LYS A 75 6.74 -16.36 -1.56
C LYS A 75 7.14 -17.71 -1.01
N ILE A 76 8.17 -18.34 -1.59
CA ILE A 76 8.69 -19.63 -1.12
C ILE A 76 9.24 -19.49 0.29
N ILE A 77 10.03 -18.44 0.56
CA ILE A 77 10.54 -18.16 1.91
C ILE A 77 9.38 -18.00 2.89
N LYS A 78 8.37 -17.18 2.55
CA LYS A 78 7.18 -17.00 3.40
C LYS A 78 6.44 -18.30 3.71
N TRP A 79 6.33 -19.22 2.75
CA TRP A 79 5.71 -20.52 2.99
C TRP A 79 6.58 -21.42 3.87
N MET A 80 7.88 -21.46 3.62
CA MET A 80 8.82 -22.22 4.44
C MET A 80 8.85 -21.71 5.88
N ASP A 81 8.93 -20.40 6.07
CA ASP A 81 8.94 -19.78 7.40
C ASP A 81 7.64 -20.08 8.14
N LYS A 82 6.48 -19.98 7.47
CA LYS A 82 5.19 -20.34 8.06
C LYS A 82 5.14 -21.80 8.50
N ASP A 83 5.61 -22.73 7.69
CA ASP A 83 5.62 -24.15 8.06
C ASP A 83 6.67 -24.46 9.14
N LYS A 84 7.77 -23.71 9.18
CA LYS A 84 8.75 -23.77 10.27
C LYS A 84 8.16 -23.28 11.59
N GLU A 85 7.44 -22.15 11.59
CA GLU A 85 6.72 -21.64 12.76
C GLU A 85 5.69 -22.65 13.28
N ARG A 86 5.03 -23.37 12.38
CA ARG A 86 4.08 -24.44 12.73
C ARG A 86 4.76 -25.64 13.39
N ASP A 87 5.89 -26.08 12.83
CA ASP A 87 6.72 -27.12 13.43
C ASP A 87 7.20 -26.70 14.83
N GLU A 88 7.72 -25.47 14.97
CA GLU A 88 8.17 -24.92 16.24
C GLU A 88 7.03 -24.82 17.26
N LYS A 89 5.84 -24.37 16.84
CA LYS A 89 4.66 -24.30 17.69
C LYS A 89 4.23 -25.68 18.18
N LEU A 90 4.19 -26.67 17.29
CA LEU A 90 3.79 -28.04 17.66
C LEU A 90 4.78 -28.67 18.65
N VAL A 91 6.08 -28.45 18.46
CA VAL A 91 7.14 -28.96 19.35
C VAL A 91 7.09 -28.28 20.73
N ASN A 92 6.97 -26.95 20.75
CA ASN A 92 7.02 -26.15 21.97
C ASN A 92 5.69 -26.10 22.74
N ALA A 93 4.59 -26.62 22.18
CA ALA A 93 3.31 -26.64 22.86
C ALA A 93 3.38 -27.43 24.17
N VAL A 94 2.95 -26.78 25.26
CA VAL A 94 2.93 -27.35 26.60
C VAL A 94 1.70 -28.23 26.75
N GLU A 95 1.91 -29.50 27.09
CA GLU A 95 0.82 -30.44 27.36
C GLU A 95 0.05 -30.00 28.62
N PRO A 96 -1.29 -29.91 28.57
CA PRO A 96 -2.11 -29.64 29.75
C PRO A 96 -1.91 -30.67 30.87
N GLU A 97 -1.59 -30.21 32.08
CA GLU A 97 -1.38 -31.08 33.23
C GLU A 97 -2.70 -31.51 33.90
N ASN A 98 -2.65 -32.63 34.63
CA ASN A 98 -3.73 -33.09 35.51
C ASN A 98 -5.10 -33.28 34.83
N VAL A 99 -5.10 -33.61 33.53
CA VAL A 99 -6.33 -33.89 32.80
C VAL A 99 -7.01 -35.15 33.35
N ARG A 100 -8.22 -34.98 33.91
CA ARG A 100 -9.03 -36.06 34.48
C ARG A 100 -10.31 -36.27 33.68
N CYS A 101 -10.75 -37.53 33.68
CA CYS A 101 -12.04 -37.91 33.15
C CYS A 101 -13.14 -37.69 34.21
N VAL A 102 -14.40 -37.62 33.78
CA VAL A 102 -15.59 -37.53 34.65
C VAL A 102 -15.67 -38.70 35.65
N CYS A 103 -15.06 -39.85 35.36
CA CYS A 103 -14.97 -40.97 36.29
C CYS A 103 -13.84 -40.83 37.34
N GLY A 104 -13.10 -39.72 37.35
CA GLY A 104 -12.02 -39.43 38.30
C GLY A 104 -10.63 -39.92 37.89
N SER A 105 -10.53 -40.85 36.93
CA SER A 105 -9.25 -41.36 36.41
C SER A 105 -8.45 -40.29 35.68
N ARG A 106 -7.11 -40.33 35.81
CA ARG A 106 -6.18 -39.55 34.98
C ARG A 106 -6.30 -40.02 33.52
N MET A 107 -6.31 -39.07 32.58
CA MET A 107 -6.37 -39.37 31.15
C MET A 107 -4.96 -39.41 30.55
N GLU A 108 -4.81 -40.17 29.47
CA GLU A 108 -3.57 -40.33 28.74
C GLU A 108 -3.61 -39.52 27.45
N LEU A 109 -2.53 -38.80 27.13
CA LEU A 109 -2.39 -38.13 25.85
C LEU A 109 -2.30 -39.18 24.74
N THR A 110 -3.14 -39.04 23.72
CA THR A 110 -3.18 -39.95 22.57
C THR A 110 -2.68 -39.29 21.30
N MET A 111 -2.94 -38.00 21.11
CA MET A 111 -2.52 -37.26 19.92
C MET A 111 -2.27 -35.80 20.25
N ARG A 112 -1.32 -35.22 19.53
CA ARG A 112 -1.03 -33.78 19.50
C ARG A 112 -1.10 -33.34 18.05
N ASN A 113 -2.05 -32.46 17.72
CA ASN A 113 -2.28 -32.01 16.35
C ASN A 113 -2.32 -30.49 16.27
N LEU A 114 -1.75 -29.92 15.22
CA LEU A 114 -1.94 -28.50 14.91
C LEU A 114 -3.28 -28.32 14.18
N MET A 115 -4.17 -27.55 14.78
CA MET A 115 -5.42 -27.08 14.18
C MET A 115 -5.14 -25.78 13.45
N THR A 116 -5.14 -25.82 12.12
CA THR A 116 -4.99 -24.62 11.31
C THR A 116 -6.32 -23.87 11.23
N GLY A 117 -6.34 -22.65 11.74
CA GLY A 117 -7.52 -21.79 11.81
C GLY A 117 -7.50 -20.69 10.73
N LEU A 118 -8.63 -20.00 10.56
CA LEU A 118 -8.67 -18.78 9.73
C LEU A 118 -7.84 -17.64 10.36
N ASP A 119 -7.91 -17.49 11.68
CA ASP A 119 -7.28 -16.39 12.40
C ASP A 119 -6.02 -16.81 13.17
N VAL A 120 -6.03 -17.98 13.82
CA VAL A 120 -4.94 -18.45 14.69
C VAL A 120 -4.80 -19.97 14.59
N ASP A 121 -3.56 -20.44 14.36
CA ASP A 121 -3.20 -21.86 14.47
C ASP A 121 -3.12 -22.22 15.96
N ARG A 122 -3.76 -23.32 16.40
CA ARG A 122 -3.78 -23.80 17.81
C ARG A 122 -3.35 -25.25 17.90
N VAL A 123 -2.74 -25.67 18.99
CA VAL A 123 -2.37 -27.08 19.18
C VAL A 123 -3.43 -27.77 20.01
N LEU A 124 -4.06 -28.80 19.46
CA LEU A 124 -5.06 -29.62 20.12
C LEU A 124 -4.42 -30.88 20.68
N PHE A 125 -4.54 -31.06 21.99
CA PHE A 125 -4.17 -32.26 22.72
C PHE A 125 -5.41 -33.14 22.91
N LEU A 126 -5.39 -34.34 22.35
CA LEU A 126 -6.45 -35.32 22.51
C LEU A 126 -6.08 -36.33 23.59
N PHE A 127 -6.86 -36.36 24.66
CA PHE A 127 -6.71 -37.26 25.77
C PHE A 127 -7.76 -38.37 25.71
N ARG A 128 -7.40 -39.57 26.15
CA ARG A 128 -8.32 -40.70 26.28
C ARG A 128 -8.26 -41.30 27.68
N CYS A 129 -9.43 -41.59 28.26
CA CYS A 129 -9.51 -42.27 29.54
C CYS A 129 -9.24 -43.77 29.35
N PRO A 130 -8.29 -44.38 30.08
CA PRO A 130 -8.01 -45.81 29.97
C PRO A 130 -9.18 -46.67 30.47
N ASN A 131 -9.98 -46.17 31.42
CA ASN A 131 -11.06 -46.93 32.06
C ASN A 131 -12.37 -46.91 31.25
N CYS A 132 -12.89 -45.72 30.95
CA CYS A 132 -14.20 -45.58 30.26
C CYS A 132 -14.09 -45.20 28.77
N ARG A 133 -12.86 -45.09 28.24
CA ARG A 133 -12.55 -44.78 26.84
C ARG A 133 -13.07 -43.44 26.30
N LYS A 134 -13.69 -42.60 27.14
CA LYS A 134 -14.10 -41.22 26.81
C LYS A 134 -12.89 -40.39 26.44
N GLY A 135 -13.04 -39.54 25.43
CA GLY A 135 -12.02 -38.60 24.97
C GLY A 135 -12.29 -37.18 25.44
N ARG A 136 -11.24 -36.37 25.56
CA ARG A 136 -11.29 -34.91 25.75
C ARG A 136 -10.28 -34.27 24.83
N GLY A 137 -10.64 -33.16 24.19
CA GLY A 137 -9.70 -32.33 23.46
C GLY A 137 -9.46 -31.05 24.23
N ILE A 138 -8.20 -30.66 24.41
CA ILE A 138 -7.83 -29.42 25.11
C ILE A 138 -6.80 -28.70 24.25
N TYR A 139 -7.00 -27.40 24.02
CA TYR A 139 -6.08 -26.57 23.27
C TYR A 139 -4.84 -26.17 24.12
N ASP A 140 -3.81 -25.65 23.46
CA ASP A 140 -2.58 -25.15 24.08
C ASP A 140 -2.79 -23.92 24.99
N ASP A 141 -3.93 -23.25 24.87
CA ASP A 141 -4.38 -22.18 25.77
C ASP A 141 -5.20 -22.70 26.97
N GLY A 142 -5.43 -24.01 27.05
CA GLY A 142 -6.24 -24.67 28.08
C GLY A 142 -7.75 -24.68 27.81
N GLU A 143 -8.22 -24.09 26.71
CA GLU A 143 -9.63 -24.13 26.31
C GLU A 143 -10.02 -25.56 25.91
N GLU A 144 -11.19 -26.03 26.36
CA GLU A 144 -11.71 -27.34 26.00
C GLU A 144 -12.31 -27.32 24.58
N HIS A 145 -11.86 -28.25 23.74
CA HIS A 145 -12.38 -28.39 22.39
C HIS A 145 -13.81 -28.95 22.43
N VAL A 146 -14.75 -28.15 21.93
CA VAL A 146 -16.16 -28.53 21.80
C VAL A 146 -16.44 -28.84 20.34
N SER A 147 -16.90 -30.06 20.05
CA SER A 147 -17.30 -30.42 18.69
C SER A 147 -18.49 -29.57 18.23
N SER A 148 -18.47 -29.14 16.97
CA SER A 148 -19.60 -28.41 16.37
C SER A 148 -20.92 -29.18 16.44
N ASN A 149 -20.86 -30.51 16.51
CA ASN A 149 -22.01 -31.39 16.62
C ASN A 149 -22.67 -31.38 18.01
N GLU A 150 -22.01 -30.84 19.04
CA GLU A 150 -22.58 -30.71 20.38
C GLU A 150 -23.56 -29.54 20.51
N LYS A 151 -23.59 -28.61 19.55
CA LYS A 151 -24.52 -27.47 19.52
C LYS A 151 -25.54 -27.63 18.40
N CYS A 152 -26.81 -27.37 18.71
CA CYS A 152 -27.87 -27.41 17.73
C CYS A 152 -27.76 -26.25 16.75
N LYS A 153 -27.66 -26.54 15.44
CA LYS A 153 -27.62 -25.51 14.38
C LYS A 153 -28.87 -24.63 14.33
N LYS A 154 -30.01 -25.11 14.84
CA LYS A 154 -31.29 -24.39 14.83
C LYS A 154 -31.46 -23.43 16.01
N CYS A 155 -30.99 -23.81 17.21
CA CYS A 155 -31.28 -23.07 18.44
C CYS A 155 -30.08 -22.85 19.38
N GLY A 156 -28.90 -23.37 19.04
CA GLY A 156 -27.70 -23.30 19.88
C GLY A 156 -27.71 -24.22 21.11
N GLY A 157 -28.84 -24.87 21.42
CA GLY A 157 -28.97 -25.78 22.55
C GLY A 157 -28.10 -27.04 22.44
N LYS A 158 -27.81 -27.70 23.57
CA LYS A 158 -26.97 -28.89 23.62
C LYS A 158 -27.60 -30.07 22.86
N ASN A 159 -26.81 -30.73 22.02
CA ASN A 159 -27.17 -31.98 21.37
C ASN A 159 -26.69 -33.17 22.19
N GLU A 160 -27.51 -34.20 22.24
CA GLU A 160 -27.07 -35.56 22.50
C GLU A 160 -26.53 -36.13 21.18
N VAL A 161 -25.30 -36.64 21.20
CA VAL A 161 -24.62 -37.17 20.01
C VAL A 161 -24.29 -38.64 20.25
N THR A 162 -24.69 -39.50 19.31
CA THR A 162 -24.33 -40.92 19.29
C THR A 162 -23.68 -41.25 17.96
N ASP A 163 -22.57 -41.99 17.98
CA ASP A 163 -21.88 -42.41 16.78
C ASP A 163 -22.00 -43.92 16.52
N THR A 164 -21.97 -44.29 15.24
CA THR A 164 -21.84 -45.68 14.80
C THR A 164 -20.80 -45.74 13.69
N ARG A 165 -19.95 -46.76 13.71
CA ARG A 165 -18.92 -46.97 12.69
C ARG A 165 -19.21 -48.23 11.88
N LYS A 166 -19.19 -48.11 10.55
CA LYS A 166 -19.25 -49.23 9.61
C LYS A 166 -18.10 -49.09 8.60
N GLY A 167 -17.04 -49.88 8.82
CA GLY A 167 -15.80 -49.77 8.04
C GLY A 167 -15.18 -48.39 8.19
N ASP A 168 -15.08 -47.68 7.06
CA ASP A 168 -14.51 -46.34 6.95
C ASP A 168 -15.56 -45.22 7.05
N ILE A 169 -16.82 -45.54 7.31
CA ILE A 169 -17.87 -44.54 7.47
C ILE A 169 -18.27 -44.46 8.94
N ILE A 170 -18.17 -43.26 9.51
CA ILE A 170 -18.66 -42.92 10.85
C ILE A 170 -19.94 -42.09 10.66
N THR A 171 -21.05 -42.57 11.21
CA THR A 171 -22.33 -41.83 11.21
C THR A 171 -22.62 -41.33 12.62
N MET A 172 -22.70 -40.02 12.77
CA MET A 172 -23.06 -39.32 14.01
C MET A 172 -24.52 -38.90 13.93
N ARG A 173 -25.36 -39.40 14.85
CA ARG A 173 -26.72 -38.92 15.05
C ARG A 173 -26.71 -37.87 16.16
N MET A 174 -27.32 -36.73 15.90
CA MET A 174 -27.46 -35.61 16.83
C MET A 174 -28.93 -35.38 17.12
N LYS A 175 -29.29 -35.28 18.41
CA LYS A 175 -30.63 -34.92 18.86
C LYS A 175 -30.55 -33.74 19.81
N CYS A 176 -31.19 -32.64 19.48
CA CYS A 176 -31.20 -31.45 20.34
C CYS A 176 -32.09 -31.68 21.56
N LEU A 177 -31.52 -31.48 22.75
CA LEU A 177 -32.23 -31.62 24.03
C LEU A 177 -33.19 -30.46 24.32
N VAL A 178 -33.08 -29.34 23.59
CA VAL A 178 -33.89 -28.13 23.79
C VAL A 178 -35.09 -28.08 22.83
N CYS A 179 -34.85 -28.27 21.53
CA CYS A 179 -35.90 -28.12 20.51
C CYS A 179 -36.29 -29.44 19.83
N GLY A 180 -35.71 -30.57 20.24
CA GLY A 180 -36.00 -31.90 19.69
C GLY A 180 -35.51 -32.13 18.25
N ASN A 181 -34.79 -31.18 17.65
CA ASN A 181 -34.30 -31.32 16.28
C ASN A 181 -33.32 -32.49 16.17
N GLU A 182 -33.56 -33.40 15.23
CA GLU A 182 -32.70 -34.54 14.94
C GLU A 182 -31.97 -34.34 13.61
N GLY A 183 -30.74 -34.87 13.52
CA GLY A 183 -29.94 -34.86 12.31
C GLY A 183 -28.90 -35.95 12.33
N ASN A 184 -28.37 -36.30 11.16
CA ASN A 184 -27.23 -37.19 11.04
C ASN A 184 -26.13 -36.49 10.26
N ASP A 185 -24.89 -36.77 10.62
CA ASP A 185 -23.69 -36.35 9.91
C ASP A 185 -22.83 -37.58 9.63
N THR A 186 -22.19 -37.64 8.47
CA THR A 186 -21.42 -38.80 8.04
C THR A 186 -20.01 -38.38 7.68
N LEU A 187 -19.04 -38.97 8.36
CA LEU A 187 -17.62 -38.81 8.09
C LEU A 187 -17.10 -40.08 7.40
N ASP A 188 -16.68 -39.95 6.16
CA ASP A 188 -15.95 -40.98 5.42
C ASP A 188 -14.44 -40.79 5.68
N ILE A 189 -13.85 -41.68 6.46
CA ILE A 189 -12.42 -41.71 6.79
C ILE A 189 -11.62 -42.58 5.81
N GLY A 190 -12.27 -43.13 4.78
CA GLY A 190 -11.60 -43.89 3.74
C GLY A 190 -10.66 -42.97 3.00
N ILE A 191 -9.42 -43.42 2.77
CA ILE A 191 -8.48 -42.70 1.90
C ILE A 191 -9.05 -42.81 0.48
N LYS A 192 -9.87 -41.82 0.08
CA LYS A 192 -10.04 -41.53 -1.33
C LYS A 192 -8.68 -41.03 -1.79
N LYS A 193 -7.86 -41.94 -2.32
CA LYS A 193 -6.88 -41.54 -3.32
C LYS A 193 -7.71 -40.93 -4.43
N THR A 194 -7.93 -39.62 -4.37
CA THR A 194 -8.11 -38.86 -5.59
C THR A 194 -6.89 -39.22 -6.40
N GLU A 195 -7.06 -40.09 -7.38
CA GLU A 195 -6.09 -40.26 -8.46
C GLU A 195 -5.90 -38.85 -8.98
N GLU A 196 -4.81 -38.19 -8.58
CA GLU A 196 -4.44 -36.92 -9.16
C GLU A 196 -4.34 -37.21 -10.65
N LEU A 197 -5.30 -36.70 -11.42
CA LEU A 197 -5.29 -36.82 -12.86
C LEU A 197 -3.93 -36.32 -13.31
N VAL A 198 -3.11 -37.23 -13.84
CA VAL A 198 -1.75 -36.92 -14.27
C VAL A 198 -1.89 -35.93 -15.41
N ASP A 199 -1.49 -34.69 -15.15
CA ASP A 199 -1.51 -33.63 -16.15
C ASP A 199 -0.33 -33.82 -17.12
N GLU A 200 -0.61 -34.51 -18.22
CA GLU A 200 0.38 -34.83 -19.26
C GLU A 200 1.06 -33.59 -19.87
N ASN A 201 0.42 -32.41 -19.78
CA ASN A 201 0.94 -31.17 -20.34
C ASN A 201 1.68 -30.32 -19.31
N PHE A 202 1.74 -30.75 -18.04
CA PHE A 202 2.31 -29.96 -16.96
C PHE A 202 3.76 -29.54 -17.22
N GLU A 203 4.63 -30.48 -17.59
CA GLU A 203 6.06 -30.18 -17.80
C GLU A 203 6.28 -29.26 -19.00
N LYS A 204 5.50 -29.42 -20.07
CA LYS A 204 5.56 -28.53 -21.25
C LYS A 204 5.12 -27.11 -20.89
N ASP A 205 4.02 -26.99 -20.14
CA ASP A 205 3.51 -25.70 -19.72
C ASP A 205 4.39 -25.06 -18.65
N LYS A 206 5.05 -25.86 -17.80
CA LYS A 206 6.05 -25.39 -16.85
C LYS A 206 7.23 -24.76 -17.58
N GLU A 207 7.79 -25.44 -18.59
CA GLU A 207 8.87 -24.89 -19.41
C GLU A 207 8.46 -23.60 -20.13
N ARG A 208 7.20 -23.52 -20.59
CA ARG A 208 6.68 -22.34 -21.28
C ARG A 208 6.36 -21.17 -20.35
N PHE A 209 5.84 -21.43 -19.15
CA PHE A 209 5.29 -20.41 -18.25
C PHE A 209 6.23 -20.03 -17.11
N CYS A 210 7.08 -20.93 -16.64
CA CYS A 210 8.06 -20.65 -15.61
C CYS A 210 9.35 -20.16 -16.30
N ILE A 211 9.43 -18.86 -16.49
CA ILE A 211 10.55 -18.22 -17.21
C ILE A 211 11.88 -18.43 -16.52
N SER A 212 12.94 -18.38 -17.32
CA SER A 212 14.32 -18.47 -16.87
C SER A 212 14.75 -17.22 -16.09
N ASP A 213 15.85 -17.33 -15.34
CA ASP A 213 16.42 -16.19 -14.63
C ASP A 213 16.75 -15.03 -15.57
N LYS A 214 17.25 -15.34 -16.77
CA LYS A 214 17.58 -14.34 -17.79
C LYS A 214 16.35 -13.53 -18.21
N GLU A 215 15.28 -14.20 -18.62
CA GLU A 215 14.02 -13.56 -19.01
C GLU A 215 13.39 -12.80 -17.82
N GLY A 216 13.54 -13.35 -16.61
CA GLY A 216 13.12 -12.71 -15.38
C GLY A 216 13.85 -11.38 -15.13
N TYR A 217 15.16 -11.33 -15.31
CA TYR A 217 15.93 -10.08 -15.20
C TYR A 217 15.55 -9.06 -16.27
N GLU A 218 15.34 -9.49 -17.52
CA GLU A 218 14.87 -8.62 -18.60
C GLU A 218 13.51 -7.98 -18.27
N TYR A 219 12.59 -8.75 -17.69
CA TYR A 219 11.31 -8.22 -17.20
C TYR A 219 11.48 -7.22 -16.06
N LEU A 220 12.36 -7.49 -15.09
CA LEU A 220 12.59 -6.60 -13.95
C LEU A 220 13.16 -5.25 -14.40
N ASP A 221 14.10 -5.25 -15.35
CA ASP A 221 14.63 -4.03 -15.95
C ASP A 221 13.56 -3.28 -16.74
N TYR A 222 12.76 -3.98 -17.54
CA TYR A 222 11.62 -3.39 -18.22
C TYR A 222 10.64 -2.72 -17.25
N ARG A 223 10.28 -3.41 -16.16
CA ARG A 223 9.37 -2.88 -15.13
C ARG A 223 9.93 -1.61 -14.49
N ARG A 224 11.21 -1.61 -14.14
CA ARG A 224 11.88 -0.42 -13.59
C ARG A 224 11.83 0.76 -14.55
N ASN A 225 12.12 0.54 -15.82
CA ASN A 225 12.08 1.59 -16.84
C ASN A 225 10.66 2.15 -17.02
N MET A 226 9.63 1.29 -16.99
CA MET A 226 8.24 1.71 -17.06
C MET A 226 7.81 2.52 -15.84
N ASP A 227 8.26 2.14 -14.64
CA ASP A 227 7.99 2.91 -13.41
C ASP A 227 8.64 4.30 -13.45
N GLU A 228 9.86 4.40 -14.00
CA GLU A 228 10.55 5.69 -14.20
C GLU A 228 9.84 6.57 -15.23
N LEU A 229 9.42 6.00 -16.36
CA LEU A 229 8.61 6.71 -17.37
C LEU A 229 7.26 7.17 -16.81
N GLY A 230 6.60 6.35 -15.99
CA GLY A 230 5.34 6.69 -15.33
C GLY A 230 5.47 7.96 -14.49
N LYS A 231 6.55 8.08 -13.70
CA LYS A 231 6.84 9.29 -12.91
C LYS A 231 7.07 10.52 -13.77
N ILE A 232 7.67 10.38 -14.95
CA ILE A 232 7.86 11.50 -15.88
C ILE A 232 6.51 11.96 -16.43
N ILE A 233 5.66 11.02 -16.88
CA ILE A 233 4.33 11.32 -17.39
C ILE A 233 3.46 11.98 -16.32
N GLU A 234 3.53 11.53 -15.07
CA GLU A 234 2.83 12.17 -13.95
C GLU A 234 3.28 13.62 -13.76
N LYS A 235 4.60 13.88 -13.75
CA LYS A 235 5.15 15.24 -13.68
C LYS A 235 4.70 16.11 -14.86
N GLU A 236 4.62 15.56 -16.07
CA GLU A 236 4.13 16.29 -17.24
C GLU A 236 2.64 16.61 -17.14
N LYS A 237 1.82 15.65 -16.69
CA LYS A 237 0.39 15.87 -16.44
C LYS A 237 0.17 16.92 -15.35
N GLU A 238 0.98 16.92 -14.29
CA GLU A 238 0.94 17.97 -13.27
C GLU A 238 1.23 19.35 -13.88
N LYS A 239 2.25 19.46 -14.74
CA LYS A 239 2.57 20.71 -15.46
C LYS A 239 1.44 21.16 -16.38
N GLU A 240 0.84 20.24 -17.14
CA GLU A 240 -0.29 20.55 -18.02
C GLU A 240 -1.53 20.98 -17.23
N SER A 241 -1.82 20.34 -16.10
CA SER A 241 -2.94 20.72 -15.23
C SER A 241 -2.77 22.10 -14.60
N GLN A 242 -1.53 22.59 -14.50
CA GLN A 242 -1.15 23.89 -13.93
C GLN A 242 -0.66 24.88 -14.99
N LYS A 243 -1.06 24.69 -16.26
CA LYS A 243 -0.61 25.50 -17.39
C LYS A 243 -0.75 27.01 -17.15
N GLU A 244 -1.86 27.44 -16.53
CA GLU A 244 -2.08 28.86 -16.17
C GLU A 244 -1.03 29.41 -15.21
N VAL A 245 -0.59 28.60 -14.23
CA VAL A 245 0.45 28.98 -13.26
C VAL A 245 1.82 29.08 -13.92
N TYR A 246 2.15 28.13 -14.80
CA TYR A 246 3.41 28.14 -15.55
C TYR A 246 3.47 29.24 -16.62
N ASP A 247 2.34 29.59 -17.24
CA ASP A 247 2.27 30.74 -18.15
C ASP A 247 2.40 32.07 -17.39
N GLN A 248 1.85 32.17 -16.17
CA GLN A 248 2.10 33.31 -15.28
C GLN A 248 3.58 33.37 -14.84
N LEU A 249 4.24 32.23 -14.63
CA LEU A 249 5.67 32.17 -14.29
C LEU A 249 6.57 32.70 -15.39
N LYS A 250 6.23 32.44 -16.66
CA LYS A 250 6.93 33.02 -17.82
C LYS A 250 6.78 34.53 -17.91
N ASN A 251 5.67 35.07 -17.44
CA ASN A 251 5.38 36.51 -17.47
C ASN A 251 5.91 37.28 -16.25
N LEU A 252 6.45 36.59 -15.24
CA LEU A 252 6.98 37.20 -14.02
C LEU A 252 8.32 37.92 -14.30
N LYS A 253 8.42 39.20 -13.90
CA LYS A 253 9.60 40.02 -14.13
C LYS A 253 10.73 39.64 -13.17
N ARG A 254 11.84 39.19 -13.72
CA ARG A 254 13.06 38.91 -12.94
C ARG A 254 13.92 40.16 -12.90
N LEU A 255 13.76 40.96 -11.84
CA LEU A 255 14.52 42.19 -11.66
C LEU A 255 15.89 41.86 -11.03
N THR A 256 16.95 42.47 -11.57
CA THR A 256 18.25 42.51 -10.89
C THR A 256 18.20 43.50 -9.70
N ILE A 257 19.21 43.48 -8.83
CA ILE A 257 19.32 44.48 -7.73
C ILE A 257 19.29 45.91 -8.28
N VAL A 258 19.96 46.16 -9.40
CA VAL A 258 20.02 47.49 -10.02
C VAL A 258 18.65 47.90 -10.56
N ASP A 259 17.93 46.98 -11.20
CA ASP A 259 16.58 47.26 -11.70
C ASP A 259 15.57 47.46 -10.57
N LEU A 260 15.72 46.70 -9.48
CA LEU A 260 14.92 46.82 -8.27
C LEU A 260 15.10 48.20 -7.64
N GLU A 261 16.35 48.63 -7.45
CA GLU A 261 16.68 49.93 -6.85
C GLU A 261 16.07 51.08 -7.66
N ASN A 262 16.31 51.07 -8.98
CA ASN A 262 15.78 52.08 -9.90
C ASN A 262 14.25 52.11 -9.90
N THR A 263 13.60 50.95 -9.88
CA THR A 263 12.14 50.83 -9.89
C THR A 263 11.53 51.34 -8.59
N LEU A 264 12.10 50.95 -7.45
CA LEU A 264 11.62 51.38 -6.13
C LEU A 264 11.87 52.88 -5.93
N ALA A 265 13.08 53.38 -6.15
CA ALA A 265 13.40 54.80 -5.96
C ALA A 265 12.43 55.71 -6.72
N LYS A 266 12.22 55.43 -8.02
CA LYS A 266 11.31 56.20 -8.88
C LYS A 266 9.85 56.22 -8.41
N GLN A 267 9.36 55.13 -7.82
CA GLN A 267 7.96 55.03 -7.39
C GLN A 267 7.75 55.51 -5.96
N LEU A 268 8.75 55.31 -5.09
CA LEU A 268 8.73 55.77 -3.70
C LEU A 268 8.82 57.30 -3.61
N GLU A 269 9.68 57.94 -4.41
CA GLU A 269 9.83 59.40 -4.42
C GLU A 269 8.54 60.11 -4.82
N LYS A 270 7.76 59.54 -5.76
CA LYS A 270 6.44 60.06 -6.15
C LYS A 270 5.43 60.08 -5.00
N ASN A 271 5.65 59.25 -3.98
CA ASN A 271 4.82 59.15 -2.79
C ASN A 271 5.50 59.77 -1.56
N GLU A 272 6.49 60.64 -1.78
CA GLU A 272 7.21 61.40 -0.75
C GLU A 272 8.02 60.51 0.22
N TYR A 273 8.33 59.28 -0.19
CA TYR A 273 9.35 58.46 0.46
C TYR A 273 10.67 58.68 -0.29
N ILE A 274 11.60 59.40 0.33
CA ILE A 274 12.82 59.87 -0.30
C ILE A 274 14.05 59.16 0.28
N LYS A 275 15.18 59.28 -0.42
CA LYS A 275 16.48 58.71 0.00
C LYS A 275 16.38 57.21 0.30
N LEU A 276 15.83 56.47 -0.67
CA LEU A 276 15.91 55.01 -0.63
C LEU A 276 17.39 54.61 -0.72
N GLU A 277 17.85 53.82 0.24
CA GLU A 277 19.19 53.23 0.23
C GLU A 277 19.05 51.73 0.44
N LEU A 278 19.52 50.93 -0.52
CA LEU A 278 19.70 49.49 -0.36
C LEU A 278 21.02 49.24 0.35
N LEU A 279 20.98 48.48 1.44
CA LEU A 279 22.15 48.11 2.21
C LEU A 279 22.77 46.81 1.66
N ASN A 280 23.91 46.43 2.23
CA ASN A 280 24.63 45.23 1.81
C ASN A 280 23.73 43.98 1.84
N PRO A 281 23.69 43.20 0.75
CA PRO A 281 22.90 41.98 0.67
C PRO A 281 23.45 40.90 1.61
N GLU A 282 22.55 40.20 2.30
CA GLU A 282 22.80 38.95 3.00
C GLU A 282 22.60 37.79 1.99
N ILE A 283 23.71 37.14 1.60
CA ILE A 283 23.69 36.03 0.64
C ILE A 283 23.72 34.71 1.42
N GLY A 284 22.56 34.06 1.53
CA GLY A 284 22.40 32.75 2.16
C GLY A 284 21.71 31.75 1.22
N LYS A 285 20.75 30.98 1.74
CA LYS A 285 19.85 30.16 0.90
C LYS A 285 19.03 31.02 -0.05
N ASP A 286 18.65 32.21 0.41
CA ASP A 286 17.97 33.24 -0.35
C ASP A 286 18.78 34.54 -0.25
N MET A 287 18.68 35.40 -1.26
CA MET A 287 19.29 36.73 -1.22
C MET A 287 18.34 37.72 -0.53
N ILE A 288 18.80 38.33 0.56
CA ILE A 288 18.02 39.30 1.34
C ILE A 288 18.74 40.64 1.32
N VAL A 289 18.00 41.71 1.00
CA VAL A 289 18.53 43.07 0.90
C VAL A 289 17.80 43.96 1.90
N PRO A 290 18.47 44.39 2.99
CA PRO A 290 17.92 45.41 3.87
C PRO A 290 17.84 46.76 3.13
N PHE A 291 16.84 47.57 3.43
CA PHE A 291 16.69 48.90 2.86
C PHE A 291 16.33 49.93 3.92
N THR A 292 16.60 51.19 3.60
CA THR A 292 16.16 52.34 4.39
C THR A 292 15.55 53.40 3.50
N ALA A 293 14.59 54.16 4.03
CA ALA A 293 13.94 55.28 3.35
C ALA A 293 13.53 56.35 4.37
N ARG A 294 13.25 57.57 3.93
CA ARG A 294 12.78 58.66 4.80
C ARG A 294 11.41 59.13 4.36
N ASP A 295 10.51 59.30 5.31
CA ASP A 295 9.20 59.91 5.05
C ASP A 295 9.37 61.43 5.04
N ALA A 296 9.21 62.06 3.88
CA ALA A 296 9.29 63.51 3.75
C ALA A 296 7.98 64.21 4.15
N LYS A 297 6.89 63.45 4.35
CA LYS A 297 5.59 64.03 4.63
C LYS A 297 5.39 64.25 6.12
N SER A 298 5.34 65.51 6.54
CA SER A 298 5.30 65.91 7.95
C SER A 298 3.95 65.66 8.65
N ASP A 299 2.88 65.43 7.90
CA ASP A 299 1.53 65.18 8.41
C ASP A 299 1.21 63.69 8.61
N ARG A 300 2.08 62.77 8.17
CA ARG A 300 1.90 61.32 8.36
C ARG A 300 2.30 60.90 9.76
N VAL A 301 1.40 60.21 10.44
CA VAL A 301 1.74 59.49 11.68
C VAL A 301 2.48 58.19 11.35
N GLU A 302 3.22 57.67 12.33
CA GLU A 302 4.05 56.46 12.19
C GLU A 302 3.30 55.29 11.53
N TYR A 303 2.07 55.04 11.96
CA TYR A 303 1.24 53.95 11.43
C TYR A 303 1.01 54.10 9.93
N ASP A 304 0.58 55.29 9.48
CA ASP A 304 0.28 55.58 8.09
C ASP A 304 1.55 55.51 7.22
N SER A 305 2.68 55.95 7.75
CA SER A 305 3.98 55.88 7.10
C SER A 305 4.40 54.42 6.83
N LYS A 306 4.37 53.56 7.86
CA LYS A 306 4.67 52.13 7.71
C LYS A 306 3.71 51.44 6.75
N HIS A 307 2.41 51.64 6.94
CA HIS A 307 1.40 50.94 6.16
C HIS A 307 1.35 51.40 4.70
N GLY A 308 1.55 52.71 4.47
CA GLY A 308 1.65 53.31 3.15
C GLY A 308 2.84 52.76 2.37
N LEU A 309 4.03 52.78 2.97
CA LEU A 309 5.23 52.25 2.35
C LEU A 309 5.10 50.75 2.05
N ARG A 310 4.58 49.96 3.00
CA ARG A 310 4.35 48.52 2.80
C ARG A 310 3.43 48.25 1.61
N LYS A 311 2.26 48.89 1.57
CA LYS A 311 1.29 48.73 0.47
C LYS A 311 1.91 49.13 -0.87
N LEU A 312 2.73 50.17 -0.88
CA LEU A 312 3.38 50.66 -2.09
C LEU A 312 4.44 49.67 -2.59
N ILE A 313 5.33 49.18 -1.73
CA ILE A 313 6.33 48.15 -2.07
C ILE A 313 5.64 46.87 -2.54
N ASP A 314 4.64 46.37 -1.80
CA ASP A 314 3.89 45.17 -2.17
C ASP A 314 3.24 45.30 -3.57
N LYS A 315 2.73 46.51 -3.89
CA LYS A 315 2.15 46.80 -5.20
C LYS A 315 3.20 46.86 -6.32
N ILE A 316 4.33 47.50 -6.07
CA ILE A 316 5.41 47.65 -7.05
C ILE A 316 6.02 46.29 -7.39
N LEU A 317 6.21 45.44 -6.38
CA LEU A 317 6.90 44.17 -6.55
C LEU A 317 5.98 43.01 -6.92
N PHE A 318 4.66 43.22 -6.98
CA PHE A 318 3.65 42.18 -7.17
C PHE A 318 3.95 41.23 -8.34
N ASP A 319 4.37 41.76 -9.50
CA ASP A 319 4.65 41.01 -10.73
C ASP A 319 6.14 40.65 -10.89
N THR A 320 6.93 40.72 -9.80
CA THR A 320 8.37 40.53 -9.82
C THR A 320 8.82 39.35 -8.95
N ASN A 321 10.10 38.97 -9.05
CA ASN A 321 10.75 37.96 -8.20
C ASN A 321 11.17 38.44 -6.79
N TRP A 322 10.72 39.63 -6.36
CA TRP A 322 11.09 40.23 -5.08
C TRP A 322 9.89 40.37 -4.14
N ARG A 323 10.08 40.19 -2.83
CA ARG A 323 9.03 40.36 -1.82
C ARG A 323 9.52 41.07 -0.57
N LEU A 324 8.67 41.90 0.03
CA LEU A 324 8.90 42.42 1.37
C LEU A 324 8.79 41.29 2.40
N MET A 325 9.74 41.21 3.33
CA MET A 325 9.72 40.20 4.38
C MET A 325 8.59 40.44 5.39
N SER A 326 8.13 39.36 6.03
CA SER A 326 7.04 39.36 7.01
C SER A 326 7.35 40.15 8.29
N GLU A 327 8.63 40.36 8.59
CA GLU A 327 9.11 41.23 9.67
C GLU A 327 8.63 42.69 9.52
N GLY A 328 8.21 43.07 8.31
CA GLY A 328 7.55 44.34 8.03
C GLY A 328 8.52 45.51 7.93
N ILE A 329 7.99 46.70 8.21
CA ILE A 329 8.72 47.97 8.12
C ILE A 329 8.78 48.58 9.51
N TYR A 330 9.99 48.92 9.93
CA TYR A 330 10.27 49.62 11.18
C TYR A 330 10.28 51.13 10.92
N TYR A 331 9.85 51.91 11.91
CA TYR A 331 9.85 53.37 11.86
C TYR A 331 10.55 53.90 13.10
N ARG A 332 11.33 54.96 12.93
CA ARG A 332 11.90 55.74 14.03
C ARG A 332 12.17 57.17 13.57
N MET A 333 11.45 58.15 14.12
CA MET A 333 11.65 59.58 13.83
C MET A 333 11.71 59.93 12.32
N GLY A 334 10.77 59.40 11.52
CA GLY A 334 10.72 59.62 10.06
C GLY A 334 11.66 58.72 9.24
N PHE A 335 12.47 57.89 9.90
CA PHE A 335 13.31 56.89 9.25
C PHE A 335 12.57 55.55 9.17
N LEU A 336 12.50 54.98 7.97
CA LEU A 336 11.87 53.68 7.69
C LEU A 336 12.94 52.67 7.30
N SER A 337 12.83 51.44 7.81
CA SER A 337 13.72 50.34 7.41
C SER A 337 12.98 49.02 7.27
N GLY A 338 13.47 48.14 6.41
CA GLY A 338 12.88 46.83 6.18
C GLY A 338 13.84 45.91 5.41
N LYS A 339 13.35 44.72 5.03
CA LYS A 339 14.12 43.74 4.25
C LYS A 339 13.32 43.23 3.06
N LEU A 340 13.98 43.15 1.91
CA LEU A 340 13.46 42.55 0.68
C LEU A 340 14.12 41.20 0.45
N LYS A 341 13.37 40.21 -0.04
CA LYS A 341 13.84 38.86 -0.34
C LYS A 341 13.70 38.60 -1.84
N ALA A 342 14.74 38.10 -2.50
CA ALA A 342 14.67 37.58 -3.85
C ALA A 342 14.29 36.10 -3.85
N ILE A 343 13.49 35.68 -4.83
CA ILE A 343 13.07 34.30 -5.04
C ILE A 343 13.54 33.86 -6.44
N GLU A 344 14.42 32.86 -6.49
CA GLU A 344 15.02 32.39 -7.74
C GLU A 344 14.60 30.96 -8.12
N ASN A 345 14.26 30.14 -7.12
CA ASN A 345 13.83 28.76 -7.33
C ASN A 345 12.46 28.69 -8.02
N GLU A 346 12.34 27.83 -9.03
CA GLU A 346 11.12 27.67 -9.82
C GLU A 346 9.93 27.19 -8.96
N ASP A 347 10.16 26.27 -8.03
CA ASP A 347 9.11 25.77 -7.13
C ASP A 347 8.56 26.88 -6.23
N ASP A 348 9.44 27.76 -5.72
CA ASP A 348 9.05 28.87 -4.85
C ASP A 348 8.36 29.99 -5.64
N LEU A 349 8.72 30.20 -6.92
CA LEU A 349 8.01 31.08 -7.83
C LEU A 349 6.62 30.54 -8.18
N VAL A 350 6.48 29.23 -8.42
CA VAL A 350 5.18 28.56 -8.60
C VAL A 350 4.30 28.75 -7.36
N LEU A 351 4.87 28.56 -6.17
CA LEU A 351 4.16 28.81 -4.91
C LEU A 351 3.73 30.27 -4.76
N LEU A 352 4.60 31.22 -5.11
CA LEU A 352 4.30 32.65 -5.08
C LEU A 352 3.16 33.03 -6.02
N ILE A 353 3.05 32.38 -7.18
CA ILE A 353 1.96 32.59 -8.13
C ILE A 353 0.67 31.94 -7.63
N LYS A 354 0.74 30.69 -7.16
CA LYS A 354 -0.41 29.96 -6.58
C LYS A 354 -1.00 30.68 -5.36
N THR A 355 -0.14 31.29 -4.53
CA THR A 355 -0.55 32.06 -3.35
C THR A 355 -0.97 33.50 -3.67
N GLY A 356 -0.84 33.93 -4.93
CA GLY A 356 -1.06 35.30 -5.38
C GLY A 356 -2.51 35.76 -5.40
N LYS A 357 -3.10 36.03 -4.22
CA LYS A 357 -4.24 36.97 -4.01
C LYS A 357 -4.56 37.31 -2.55
N LYS A 358 -3.93 36.67 -1.54
CA LYS A 358 -3.97 37.13 -0.13
C LYS A 358 -2.70 36.78 0.62
N GLY A 359 -2.03 37.81 1.14
CA GLY A 359 -1.34 37.72 2.43
C GLY A 359 0.15 37.44 2.37
N ALA A 360 0.91 38.52 2.44
CA ALA A 360 2.20 38.57 3.12
C ALA A 360 2.08 37.96 4.53
N ASN A 361 2.20 36.63 4.69
CA ASN A 361 2.25 35.92 5.99
C ASN A 361 2.54 34.40 5.93
N LEU A 362 3.32 33.89 4.97
CA LEU A 362 3.65 32.44 4.92
C LEU A 362 5.16 32.11 4.86
N ILE A 363 6.03 33.04 5.27
CA ILE A 363 7.41 32.69 5.65
C ILE A 363 7.46 32.52 7.16
N LYS A 364 6.71 31.55 7.66
CA LYS A 364 6.92 30.89 8.95
C LYS A 364 6.70 29.41 8.67
N GLU A 365 7.60 28.59 9.19
CA GLU A 365 7.58 27.12 9.13
C GLU A 365 8.22 26.51 7.87
N ASN A 366 9.55 26.63 7.84
CA ASN A 366 10.42 25.47 7.63
C ASN A 366 11.74 25.78 8.35
N LYS A 367 11.72 25.57 9.67
CA LYS A 367 12.89 25.45 10.54
C LYS A 367 13.09 23.99 10.86
#